data_AF-A0A3P6B8J7-F1
#
_entry.id   AF-A0A3P6B8J7-F1
#
_cell.length_a   1.000
_cell.length_b   1.000
_cell.length_c   1.000
_cell.angle_alpha   90.00
_cell.angle_beta   90.00
_cell.angle_gamma   90.00
#
_symmetry.space_group_name_H-M   'P 1'
#
loop_
_entity.id
_entity.type
_entity.pdbx_description
1 polymer ?
#
loop_
_entity_poly.entity_id
_entity_poly.type
_entity_poly.pdbx_seq_one_letter_code
_entity_poly.pdbx_strand_id
1 'polypeptide(L)' 'MYAQRRKWSAEEEEALLAGICKYGPGKWSYIINDPEFRAQLSNRTNIDLKDKWRNMTIKEEAKTLVNKI' A
#
# COMPACT_ATOMS: atom_id res chain seq x y z
N MET A 1 2.63 6.37 -24.71
CA MET A 1 2.80 7.39 -23.65
C MET A 1 2.86 6.67 -22.31
N TYR A 2 4.02 6.65 -21.67
CA TYR A 2 4.21 5.99 -20.38
C TYR A 2 3.41 6.76 -19.34
N ALA A 3 2.40 6.13 -18.74
CA ALA A 3 1.61 6.71 -17.66
C ALA A 3 2.58 7.27 -16.62
N GLN A 4 2.51 8.59 -16.37
CA GLN A 4 3.34 9.23 -15.37
C GLN A 4 3.23 8.43 -14.07
N ARG A 5 4.36 7.94 -13.55
CA ARG A 5 4.40 7.19 -12.29
C ARG A 5 3.89 8.11 -11.19
N ARG A 6 2.58 8.06 -10.92
CA ARG A 6 1.95 8.76 -9.80
C ARG A 6 2.60 8.22 -8.54
N LYS A 7 3.43 9.06 -7.92
CA LYS A 7 4.01 8.77 -6.61
C LYS A 7 2.87 8.51 -5.65
N TRP A 8 3.08 7.55 -4.75
CA TRP A 8 2.18 7.34 -3.64
C TRP A 8 2.34 8.51 -2.68
N SER A 9 1.22 9.08 -2.27
CA SER A 9 1.18 10.13 -1.25
C SER A 9 1.16 9.48 0.14
N ALA A 10 1.60 10.22 1.17
CA ALA A 10 1.61 9.71 2.54
C ALA A 10 0.24 9.19 2.97
N GLU A 11 -0.85 9.92 2.67
CA GLU A 11 -2.22 9.49 2.97
C GLU A 11 -2.60 8.16 2.30
N GLU A 12 -2.13 7.91 1.06
CA GLU A 12 -2.39 6.66 0.36
C GLU A 12 -1.59 5.51 0.98
N GLU A 13 -0.34 5.77 1.36
CA GLU A 13 0.52 4.79 2.05
C GLU A 13 -0.04 4.42 3.42
N GLU A 14 -0.49 5.41 4.18
CA GLU A 14 -1.15 5.24 5.48
C GLU A 14 -2.46 4.47 5.33
N ALA A 15 -3.32 4.82 4.37
CA ALA A 15 -4.55 4.08 4.09
C ALA A 15 -4.27 2.63 3.68
N LEU A 16 -3.22 2.39 2.89
CA LEU A 16 -2.79 1.04 2.52
C LEU A 16 -2.30 0.26 3.74
N LEU A 17 -1.42 0.83 4.56
CA LEU A 17 -0.90 0.20 5.77
C LEU A 17 -2.01 -0.11 6.77
N ALA A 18 -2.89 0.86 7.03
CA ALA A 18 -4.03 0.69 7.92
C ALA A 18 -5.00 -0.38 7.39
N GLY A 19 -5.29 -0.38 6.08
CA GLY A 19 -6.11 -1.40 5.45
C GLY A 19 -5.51 -2.80 5.53
N ILE A 20 -4.20 -2.94 5.31
CA ILE A 20 -3.49 -4.21 5.46
C ILE A 20 -3.44 -4.65 6.92
N CYS A 21 -3.27 -3.73 7.87
CA CYS A 21 -3.32 -4.03 9.29
C CYS A 21 -4.72 -4.51 9.72
N LYS A 22 -5.78 -3.91 9.16
CA LYS A 22 -7.18 -4.25 9.46
C LYS A 22 -7.65 -5.55 8.82
N TYR A 23 -7.34 -5.77 7.53
CA TYR A 23 -7.86 -6.90 6.74
C TYR A 23 -6.85 -8.02 6.46
N GLY A 24 -5.56 -7.71 6.59
CA GLY A 24 -4.47 -8.59 6.20
C GLY A 24 -3.98 -8.37 4.76
N PRO A 25 -2.71 -8.71 4.48
CA PRO A 25 -2.15 -8.64 3.14
C PRO A 25 -2.87 -9.61 2.20
N GLY A 26 -3.14 -9.19 0.96
CA GLY A 26 -3.85 -10.00 -0.04
C GLY A 26 -5.35 -9.71 -0.13
N LYS A 27 -5.93 -8.98 0.83
CA LYS A 27 -7.34 -8.54 0.81
C LYS A 27 -7.51 -7.16 0.15
N TRP A 28 -6.82 -6.91 -0.96
CA TRP A 28 -6.81 -5.61 -1.66
C TRP A 28 -8.20 -5.08 -2.00
N SER A 29 -9.08 -5.95 -2.52
CA SER A 29 -10.44 -5.57 -2.87
C SER A 29 -11.23 -5.08 -1.66
N TYR A 30 -11.01 -5.66 -0.48
CA TYR A 30 -11.68 -5.22 0.74
C TYR A 30 -11.16 -3.85 1.17
N ILE A 31 -9.84 -3.65 1.10
CA ILE A 31 -9.19 -2.39 1.44
C ILE A 31 -9.66 -1.24 0.52
N ILE A 32 -9.78 -1.48 -0.78
CA ILE A 32 -10.25 -0.45 -1.74
C ILE A 32 -11.73 -0.12 -1.54
N ASN A 33 -12.55 -1.11 -1.17
CA ASN A 33 -13.99 -0.90 -0.97
C ASN A 33 -14.33 -0.39 0.43
N ASP A 34 -13.39 -0.44 1.37
CA ASP A 34 -13.59 0.06 2.73
C ASP A 34 -13.81 1.58 2.67
N PRO A 35 -14.91 2.10 3.25
CA PRO A 35 -15.25 3.52 3.19
C PRO A 35 -14.20 4.44 3.85
N GLU A 36 -13.41 3.94 4.79
CA GLU A 36 -12.34 4.68 5.46
C GLU A 36 -11.13 4.87 4.54
N PHE A 37 -10.83 3.88 3.68
CA PHE A 37 -9.66 3.92 2.79
C PHE A 37 -9.99 4.26 1.34
N ARG A 38 -11.23 4.02 0.88
CA ARG A 38 -11.64 4.23 -0.52
C ARG A 38 -11.48 5.67 -0.97
N ALA A 39 -11.58 6.64 -0.06
CA ALA A 39 -11.41 8.05 -0.41
C ALA A 39 -9.99 8.28 -0.94
N GLN A 40 -9.00 7.79 -0.19
CA GLN A 40 -7.57 7.91 -0.49
C GLN A 40 -7.14 6.96 -1.62
N LEU A 41 -7.72 5.76 -1.67
CA LEU A 41 -7.38 4.71 -2.64
C LEU A 41 -8.28 4.71 -3.88
N SER A 42 -9.17 5.70 -4.03
CA SER A 42 -10.14 5.82 -5.13
C SER A 42 -9.49 5.79 -6.52
N ASN A 43 -8.26 6.32 -6.63
CA ASN A 43 -7.48 6.33 -7.86
C ASN A 43 -6.49 5.16 -7.99
N ARG A 44 -6.54 4.17 -7.08
CA ARG A 44 -5.64 3.01 -7.07
C ARG A 44 -6.41 1.73 -7.37
N THR A 45 -5.72 0.78 -7.98
CA THR A 45 -6.27 -0.53 -8.31
C THR A 45 -5.74 -1.61 -7.38
N ASN A 46 -6.40 -2.77 -7.35
CA ASN A 46 -5.89 -3.95 -6.63
C ASN A 46 -4.44 -4.30 -7.00
N ILE A 47 -4.05 -4.04 -8.25
CA ILE A 47 -2.69 -4.27 -8.74
C ILE A 47 -1.73 -3.23 -8.15
N ASP A 48 -2.10 -1.95 -8.14
CA ASP A 48 -1.30 -0.88 -7.50
C ASP A 48 -1.01 -1.19 -6.03
N LEU A 49 -2.04 -1.59 -5.26
CA LEU A 49 -1.89 -1.90 -3.84
C LEU A 49 -0.93 -3.07 -3.62
N LYS A 50 -1.09 -4.14 -4.41
CA LYS A 50 -0.21 -5.31 -4.34
C LYS A 50 1.24 -4.95 -4.67
N ASP A 51 1.46 -4.19 -5.74
CA ASP A 51 2.80 -3.79 -6.18
C ASP A 51 3.45 -2.85 -5.16
N LYS A 52 2.69 -1.87 -4.66
CA LYS A 52 3.14 -0.97 -3.61
C LYS A 52 3.50 -1.73 -2.34
N TRP A 53 2.62 -2.62 -1.87
CA TRP A 53 2.90 -3.43 -0.69
C TRP A 53 4.19 -4.24 -0.86
N ARG A 54 4.37 -4.91 -2.00
CA ARG A 54 5.60 -5.66 -2.29
C ARG A 54 6.86 -4.78 -2.24
N ASN A 55 6.79 -3.57 -2.78
CA ASN A 55 7.88 -2.60 -2.69
C ASN A 55 8.12 -2.12 -1.24
N MET A 56 7.07 -1.96 -0.44
CA MET A 56 7.16 -1.57 0.98
C MET A 56 7.72 -2.68 1.85
N THR A 57 7.27 -3.93 1.68
CA THR A 57 7.79 -5.08 2.45
C THR A 57 9.26 -5.33 2.16
N ILE A 58 9.70 -5.19 0.91
CA ILE A 58 11.13 -5.28 0.57
C ILE A 58 11.94 -4.18 1.29
N LYS A 59 11.37 -2.97 1.41
CA LYS A 59 11.98 -1.86 2.16
C LYS A 59 11.97 -2.06 3.68
N GLU A 60 10.88 -2.60 4.25
CA GLU A 60 10.75 -2.86 5.68
C GLU A 60 11.62 -4.04 6.13
N GLU A 61 11.71 -5.10 5.33
CA GLU A 61 12.60 -6.23 5.63
C GLU A 61 14.06 -5.77 5.63
N ALA A 62 14.44 -4.90 4.68
CA ALA A 62 15.75 -4.26 4.66
C ALA A 62 16.01 -3.33 5.87
N LYS A 63 14.98 -2.62 6.37
CA LYS A 63 15.09 -1.80 7.60
C LYS A 63 15.20 -2.63 8.88
N THR A 64 14.53 -3.77 8.91
CA THR A 64 14.51 -4.67 10.08
C THR A 64 15.85 -5.41 10.23
N LEU A 65 16.55 -5.67 9.11
CA LEU A 65 17.91 -6.22 9.12
C LEU A 65 18.98 -5.20 9.56
N VAL A 66 18.81 -3.91 9.26
CA VAL A 66 19.75 -2.85 9.68
C VAL A 66 19.67 -2.52 11.17
N ASN A 67 18.50 -2.68 11.81
CA ASN A 67 18.33 -2.44 13.26
C ASN A 67 18.74 -3.63 14.15
N LYS A 68 19.43 -4.63 13.58
CA LYS A 68 19.94 -5.81 14.31
C LYS A 68 21.48 -5.89 14.35
N ILE A 69 22.19 -4.82 13.98
CA ILE A 69 23.66 -4.72 14.11
C ILE A 69 24.00 -3.81 15.29
#